data_AF-A0A963PHG7-F1
#
_entry.id   AF-A0A963PHG7-F1
#
_cell.length_a   1.000
_cell.length_b   1.000
_cell.length_c   1.000
_cell.angle_alpha   90.00
_cell.angle_beta   90.00
_cell.angle_gamma   90.00
#
_symmetry.space_group_name_H-M   'P 1'
#
loop_
_entity.id
_entity.type
_entity.pdbx_description
1 polymer ?
#
loop_
_entity_poly.entity_id
_entity_poly.type
_entity_poly.pdbx_seq_one_letter_code
_entity_poly.pdbx_strand_id
1 'polypeptide(L)'
;NIPATDLPTMVTQTHLMVRAKLHPALQRALLDVAGELHVMSGFLESQGIYPTTVGSNFPISPVAREATRGGRPWMETILPYRTAQWAELVLFALLPVLLLGTLLLLRAPRYIDWRVEAAILHIYGELKFLEEDLSRTGNDEPGQLRAIARRLDMLEEQVNRMELPDRYADRWYTLREHLQEASQRVRSAMPD
;
A
#
# COMPACT_ATOMS: atom_id res chain seq x y z
N ASN A 1 -16.62 -61.44 -26.34
CA ASN A 1 -17.43 -60.73 -27.36
C ASN A 1 -16.61 -59.65 -28.03
N ILE A 2 -15.72 -60.03 -28.96
CA ILE A 2 -15.10 -59.11 -29.91
C ILE A 2 -15.58 -59.59 -31.29
N PRO A 3 -16.21 -58.73 -32.11
CA PRO A 3 -16.69 -59.14 -33.43
C PRO A 3 -15.51 -59.53 -34.33
N ALA A 4 -15.73 -60.52 -35.21
CA ALA A 4 -14.70 -61.03 -36.12
C ALA A 4 -14.39 -60.09 -37.30
N THR A 5 -15.19 -59.05 -37.50
CA THR A 5 -15.10 -58.10 -38.60
C THR A 5 -15.46 -56.71 -38.09
N ASP A 6 -14.88 -55.67 -38.69
CA ASP A 6 -15.22 -54.28 -38.41
C ASP A 6 -16.69 -54.00 -38.74
N LEU A 7 -17.41 -53.45 -37.76
CA LEU A 7 -18.83 -53.11 -37.87
C LEU A 7 -18.98 -51.58 -37.83
N PRO A 8 -19.76 -50.97 -38.74
CA PRO A 8 -20.09 -49.56 -38.64
C PRO A 8 -20.97 -49.32 -37.40
N THR A 9 -20.44 -48.60 -36.43
CA THR A 9 -21.13 -48.27 -35.18
C THR A 9 -21.42 -46.78 -35.07
N MET A 10 -22.54 -46.43 -34.44
CA MET A 10 -22.82 -45.06 -34.02
C MET A 10 -22.48 -44.90 -32.53
N VAL A 11 -21.85 -43.77 -32.19
CA VAL A 11 -21.51 -43.42 -30.81
C VAL A 11 -22.10 -42.06 -30.45
N THR A 12 -22.55 -41.90 -29.22
CA THR A 12 -23.03 -40.63 -28.68
C THR A 12 -22.01 -40.09 -27.70
N GLN A 13 -21.60 -38.84 -27.89
CA GLN A 13 -20.67 -38.17 -26.98
C GLN A 13 -21.42 -37.58 -25.79
N THR A 14 -20.85 -37.74 -24.59
CA THR A 14 -21.35 -37.11 -23.38
C THR A 14 -20.56 -35.84 -23.10
N HIS A 15 -21.26 -34.74 -22.77
CA HIS A 15 -20.63 -33.45 -22.49
C HIS A 15 -20.84 -33.03 -21.03
N LEU A 16 -19.75 -32.66 -20.34
CA LEU A 16 -19.82 -32.00 -19.04
C LEU A 16 -20.06 -30.51 -19.24
N MET A 17 -21.26 -30.04 -18.91
CA MET A 17 -21.64 -28.64 -19.06
C MET A 17 -21.70 -27.91 -17.71
N VAL A 18 -21.27 -26.66 -17.72
CA VAL A 18 -21.31 -25.76 -16.57
C VAL A 18 -22.03 -24.47 -16.94
N ARG A 19 -22.61 -23.79 -15.94
CA ARG A 19 -23.20 -22.46 -16.15
C ARG A 19 -22.11 -21.46 -16.53
N ALA A 20 -22.41 -20.54 -17.46
CA ALA A 20 -21.48 -19.50 -17.89
C ALA A 20 -20.98 -18.59 -16.75
N LYS A 21 -21.80 -18.39 -15.71
CA LYS A 21 -21.47 -17.60 -14.51
C LYS A 21 -20.80 -18.42 -13.40
N LEU A 22 -20.51 -19.71 -13.60
CA LEU A 22 -19.86 -20.53 -12.58
C LEU A 22 -18.44 -20.03 -12.35
N HIS A 23 -18.04 -19.87 -11.09
CA HIS A 23 -16.70 -19.37 -10.75
C HIS A 23 -15.62 -20.24 -11.42
N PRO A 24 -14.60 -19.65 -12.09
CA PRO A 24 -13.55 -20.39 -12.80
C PRO A 24 -12.90 -21.50 -11.97
N ALA A 25 -12.68 -21.21 -10.69
CA ALA A 25 -12.10 -22.15 -9.74
C ALA A 25 -12.98 -23.43 -9.56
N LEU A 26 -14.31 -23.29 -9.50
CA LEU A 26 -15.21 -24.45 -9.41
C LEU A 26 -15.26 -25.25 -10.71
N GLN A 27 -15.15 -24.57 -11.86
CA GLN A 27 -15.02 -25.25 -13.15
C GLN A 27 -13.75 -26.10 -13.19
N ARG A 28 -12.64 -25.59 -12.63
CA ARG A 28 -11.37 -26.33 -12.53
C ARG A 28 -11.48 -27.55 -11.62
N ALA A 29 -12.10 -27.40 -10.45
CA ALA A 29 -12.32 -28.51 -9.52
C ALA A 29 -13.16 -29.63 -10.16
N LEU A 30 -14.20 -29.28 -10.92
CA LEU A 30 -14.98 -30.25 -11.69
C LEU A 30 -14.15 -30.95 -12.76
N LEU A 31 -13.25 -30.24 -13.44
CA LEU A 31 -12.34 -30.84 -14.42
C LEU A 31 -11.31 -31.78 -13.79
N ASP A 32 -10.77 -31.44 -12.62
CA ASP A 32 -9.85 -32.33 -11.89
C ASP A 32 -10.55 -33.62 -11.47
N VAL A 33 -11.75 -33.51 -10.88
CA VAL A 33 -12.56 -34.67 -10.50
C VAL A 33 -12.98 -35.48 -11.73
N ALA A 34 -13.35 -34.81 -12.83
CA ALA A 34 -13.69 -35.50 -14.08
C ALA A 34 -12.49 -36.25 -14.65
N GLY A 35 -11.29 -35.66 -14.60
CA GLY A 35 -10.03 -36.33 -14.95
C GLY A 35 -9.77 -37.55 -14.09
N GLU A 36 -9.86 -37.42 -12.77
CA GLU A 36 -9.62 -38.53 -11.84
C GLU A 36 -10.61 -39.70 -12.06
N LEU A 37 -11.90 -39.40 -12.23
CA LEU A 37 -12.94 -40.41 -12.40
C LEU A 37 -12.94 -41.06 -13.79
N HIS A 38 -12.69 -40.29 -14.85
CA HIS A 38 -12.76 -40.77 -16.25
C HIS A 38 -11.40 -41.20 -16.81
N VAL A 39 -10.35 -41.23 -15.98
CA VAL A 39 -9.07 -41.88 -16.32
C VAL A 39 -9.24 -43.40 -16.48
N MET A 40 -10.27 -44.02 -15.89
CA MET A 40 -10.55 -45.44 -16.05
C MET A 40 -11.14 -45.75 -17.44
N SER A 41 -10.44 -46.55 -18.24
CA SER A 41 -10.86 -47.01 -19.56
C SER A 41 -12.03 -47.99 -19.48
N GLY A 42 -13.12 -47.72 -20.20
CA GLY A 42 -14.13 -48.73 -20.51
C GLY A 42 -13.65 -49.72 -21.59
N PHE A 43 -14.45 -50.74 -21.89
CA PHE A 43 -14.13 -51.75 -22.92
C PHE A 43 -13.93 -51.16 -24.34
N LEU A 44 -14.49 -49.97 -24.60
CA LEU A 44 -14.47 -49.29 -25.91
C LEU A 44 -13.67 -47.98 -25.90
N GLU A 45 -13.10 -47.59 -24.76
CA GLU A 45 -12.42 -46.31 -24.59
C GLU A 45 -10.97 -46.55 -24.17
N SER A 46 -10.01 -45.88 -24.80
CA SER A 46 -8.62 -45.96 -24.36
C SER A 46 -8.37 -45.04 -23.16
N GLN A 47 -7.49 -45.49 -22.27
CA GLN A 47 -7.18 -44.83 -21.02
C GLN A 47 -6.66 -43.40 -21.24
N GLY A 48 -7.12 -42.46 -20.41
CA GLY A 48 -6.61 -41.08 -20.40
C GLY A 48 -7.05 -40.19 -21.57
N ILE A 49 -8.02 -40.63 -22.39
CA ILE A 49 -8.60 -39.76 -23.44
C ILE A 49 -9.52 -38.68 -22.87
N TYR A 50 -10.19 -38.97 -21.75
CA TYR A 50 -11.19 -38.08 -21.16
C TYR A 50 -10.69 -37.44 -19.87
N PRO A 51 -11.09 -36.19 -19.58
CA PRO A 51 -11.95 -35.30 -20.37
C PRO A 51 -11.23 -34.64 -21.56
N THR A 52 -11.89 -34.59 -22.73
CA THR A 52 -11.37 -33.97 -23.97
C THR A 52 -12.23 -32.80 -24.44
N THR A 53 -11.60 -31.83 -25.10
CA THR A 53 -12.28 -30.73 -25.80
C THR A 53 -12.52 -31.01 -27.28
N VAL A 54 -11.96 -32.10 -27.81
CA VAL A 54 -12.06 -32.48 -29.23
C VAL A 54 -13.46 -33.01 -29.53
N GLY A 55 -14.08 -32.52 -30.61
CA GLY A 55 -15.43 -32.92 -31.00
C GLY A 55 -16.56 -32.31 -30.16
N SER A 56 -16.28 -31.31 -29.32
CA SER A 56 -17.32 -30.61 -28.56
C SER A 56 -18.23 -29.81 -29.50
N ASN A 57 -19.54 -30.07 -29.44
CA ASN A 57 -20.57 -29.29 -30.13
C ASN A 57 -20.92 -27.96 -29.42
N PHE A 58 -20.29 -27.68 -28.27
CA PHE A 58 -20.58 -26.54 -27.40
C PHE A 58 -19.35 -25.63 -27.22
N PRO A 59 -19.56 -24.34 -26.91
CA PRO A 59 -18.45 -23.41 -26.65
C PRO A 59 -17.63 -23.85 -25.44
N ILE A 60 -16.31 -23.97 -25.64
CA ILE A 60 -15.37 -24.44 -24.62
C ILE A 60 -15.03 -23.30 -23.67
N SER A 61 -15.21 -23.52 -22.36
CA SER A 61 -14.82 -22.59 -21.31
C SER A 61 -13.32 -22.23 -21.41
N PRO A 62 -12.92 -20.98 -21.15
CA PRO A 62 -11.52 -20.60 -21.04
C PRO A 62 -10.72 -21.49 -20.08
N VAL A 63 -11.33 -21.91 -18.97
CA VAL A 63 -10.71 -22.78 -17.96
C VAL A 63 -10.42 -24.18 -18.52
N ALA A 64 -11.38 -24.76 -19.26
CA ALA A 64 -11.21 -26.07 -19.88
C ALA A 64 -10.10 -26.05 -20.94
N ARG A 65 -10.04 -24.98 -21.74
CA ARG A 65 -9.01 -24.78 -22.75
C ARG A 65 -7.61 -24.70 -22.14
N GLU A 66 -7.48 -24.00 -21.02
CA GLU A 66 -6.21 -23.84 -20.32
C GLU A 66 -5.77 -25.15 -19.64
N ALA A 67 -6.73 -25.88 -19.06
CA ALA A 67 -6.46 -27.20 -18.47
C ALA A 67 -5.94 -28.21 -19.52
N THR A 68 -6.51 -28.24 -20.73
CA THR A 68 -6.02 -29.10 -21.84
C THR A 68 -4.59 -28.75 -22.28
N ARG A 69 -4.14 -27.51 -22.07
CA ARG A 69 -2.75 -27.09 -22.34
C ARG A 69 -1.79 -27.40 -21.19
N GLY A 70 -2.28 -27.99 -20.09
CA GLY A 70 -1.50 -28.24 -18.88
C GLY A 70 -1.33 -27.01 -17.99
N GLY A 71 -2.07 -25.92 -18.23
CA GLY A 71 -2.03 -24.73 -17.40
C GLY A 71 -2.61 -24.98 -16.01
N ARG A 72 -1.78 -24.87 -14.98
CA ARG A 72 -2.19 -24.77 -13.57
C ARG A 72 -1.74 -23.43 -13.00
N PRO A 73 -2.59 -22.72 -12.24
CA PRO A 73 -2.14 -21.54 -11.50
C PRO A 73 -0.96 -21.92 -10.61
N TRP A 74 0.12 -21.14 -10.66
CA TRP A 74 1.36 -21.42 -9.93
C TRP A 74 1.14 -21.58 -8.41
N MET A 75 0.13 -20.90 -7.86
CA MET A 75 -0.27 -20.99 -6.46
C MET A 75 -0.85 -22.37 -6.09
N GLU A 76 -1.50 -23.06 -7.04
CA GLU A 76 -2.06 -24.41 -6.86
C GLU A 76 -1.00 -25.51 -6.96
N THR A 77 0.22 -25.19 -7.39
CA THR A 77 1.36 -26.13 -7.37
C THR A 77 1.88 -26.34 -5.95
N ILE A 78 1.68 -25.35 -5.06
CA ILE A 78 2.27 -25.34 -3.71
C ILE A 78 1.18 -25.43 -2.63
N LEU A 79 -0.02 -24.89 -2.88
CA LEU A 79 -1.11 -24.85 -1.90
C LEU A 79 -2.35 -25.66 -2.34
N PRO A 80 -3.08 -26.26 -1.39
CA PRO A 80 -4.41 -26.81 -1.64
C PRO A 80 -5.34 -25.77 -2.30
N TYR A 81 -6.24 -26.23 -3.16
CA TYR A 81 -7.12 -25.39 -3.98
C TYR A 81 -7.79 -24.24 -3.21
N ARG A 82 -8.38 -24.50 -2.04
CA ARG A 82 -9.07 -23.46 -1.27
C ARG A 82 -8.11 -22.35 -0.84
N THR A 83 -6.96 -22.72 -0.29
CA THR A 83 -5.96 -21.75 0.17
C THR A 83 -5.30 -21.01 -0.98
N ALA A 84 -5.06 -21.67 -2.11
CA ALA A 84 -4.47 -21.04 -3.29
C ALA A 84 -5.32 -19.89 -3.82
N GLN A 85 -6.63 -20.09 -3.94
CA GLN A 85 -7.56 -19.07 -4.45
C GLN A 85 -7.65 -17.84 -3.53
N TRP A 86 -7.70 -18.04 -2.21
CA TRP A 86 -7.68 -16.92 -1.25
C TRP A 86 -6.33 -16.21 -1.24
N ALA A 87 -5.22 -16.96 -1.28
CA ALA A 87 -3.89 -16.39 -1.29
C ALA A 87 -3.63 -15.53 -2.54
N GLU A 88 -4.09 -15.99 -3.72
CA GLU A 88 -3.99 -15.23 -4.96
C GLU A 88 -4.75 -13.90 -4.86
N LEU A 89 -5.99 -13.92 -4.38
CA LEU A 89 -6.78 -12.70 -4.16
C LEU A 89 -6.14 -11.76 -3.14
N VAL A 90 -5.65 -12.28 -2.02
CA VAL A 90 -4.97 -11.48 -0.99
C VAL A 90 -3.69 -10.88 -1.54
N LEU A 91 -2.89 -11.64 -2.30
CA LEU A 91 -1.66 -11.15 -2.89
C LEU A 91 -1.95 -10.00 -3.87
N PHE A 92 -2.91 -10.17 -4.78
CA PHE A 92 -3.30 -9.12 -5.72
C PHE A 92 -3.90 -7.89 -5.03
N ALA A 93 -4.59 -8.05 -3.90
CA ALA A 93 -5.11 -6.94 -3.11
C ALA A 93 -4.02 -6.24 -2.27
N LEU A 94 -3.07 -7.00 -1.71
CA LEU A 94 -2.03 -6.50 -0.82
C LEU A 94 -0.91 -5.81 -1.60
N LEU A 95 -0.59 -6.30 -2.79
CA LEU A 95 0.48 -5.76 -3.64
C LEU A 95 0.33 -4.25 -3.94
N PRO A 96 -0.82 -3.72 -4.39
CA PRO A 96 -0.99 -2.27 -4.58
C PRO A 96 -0.96 -1.50 -3.26
N VAL A 97 -1.47 -2.07 -2.16
CA VAL A 97 -1.45 -1.44 -0.84
C VAL A 97 -0.02 -1.32 -0.33
N LEU A 98 0.80 -2.36 -0.47
CA LEU A 98 2.21 -2.34 -0.11
C LEU A 98 3.00 -1.38 -0.98
N LEU A 99 2.75 -1.37 -2.29
CA LEU A 99 3.42 -0.45 -3.21
C LEU A 99 3.12 1.01 -2.82
N LEU A 100 1.84 1.33 -2.59
CA LEU A 100 1.42 2.65 -2.16
C LEU A 100 1.98 3.01 -0.78
N GLY A 101 1.89 2.10 0.18
CA GLY A 101 2.44 2.27 1.53
C GLY A 101 3.95 2.52 1.51
N THR A 102 4.69 1.80 0.67
CA THR A 102 6.13 1.99 0.48
C THR A 102 6.43 3.36 -0.12
N LEU A 103 5.66 3.78 -1.13
CA LEU A 103 5.80 5.11 -1.73
C LEU A 103 5.54 6.23 -0.72
N LEU A 104 4.53 6.07 0.14
CA LEU A 104 4.23 7.01 1.22
C LEU A 104 5.35 7.04 2.27
N LEU A 105 5.83 5.87 2.72
CA LEU A 105 6.93 5.79 3.68
C LEU A 105 8.20 6.46 3.15
N LEU A 106 8.51 6.27 1.87
CA LEU A 106 9.68 6.88 1.23
C LEU A 106 9.56 8.42 1.16
N ARG A 107 8.32 8.93 1.12
CA ARG A 107 8.03 10.38 1.10
C ARG A 107 7.83 10.97 2.50
N ALA A 108 7.66 10.14 3.53
CA ALA A 108 7.52 10.56 4.92
C ALA A 108 8.68 11.43 5.45
N PRO A 109 9.98 11.09 5.27
CA PRO A 109 11.07 11.91 5.79
C PRO A 109 11.04 13.33 5.19
N ARG A 110 10.85 13.45 3.88
CA ARG A 110 10.74 14.76 3.19
C ARG A 110 9.62 15.63 3.75
N TYR A 111 8.51 15.03 4.15
CA TYR A 111 7.39 15.76 4.75
C TYR A 111 7.75 16.26 6.16
N ILE A 112 8.43 15.44 6.96
CA ILE A 112 8.93 15.84 8.28
C ILE A 112 9.92 17.01 8.15
N ASP A 113 10.85 16.93 7.20
CA ASP A 113 11.86 17.98 6.94
C ASP A 113 11.18 19.32 6.65
N TRP A 114 10.23 19.32 5.72
CA TRP A 114 9.48 20.51 5.35
C TRP A 114 8.71 21.11 6.53
N ARG A 115 8.09 20.27 7.37
CA ARG A 115 7.36 20.75 8.56
C ARG A 115 8.28 21.38 9.59
N VAL A 116 9.44 20.76 9.87
CA VAL A 116 10.42 21.30 10.81
C VAL A 116 10.99 22.62 10.30
N GLU A 117 11.34 22.68 9.02
CA GLU A 117 11.93 23.87 8.42
C GLU A 117 10.94 25.05 8.38
N ALA A 118 9.66 24.77 8.08
CA ALA A 118 8.59 25.76 8.18
C ALA A 118 8.37 26.26 9.63
N ALA A 119 8.44 25.37 10.63
CA ALA A 119 8.30 25.75 12.04
C ALA A 119 9.44 26.68 12.50
N ILE A 120 10.69 26.35 12.15
CA ILE A 120 11.86 27.18 12.49
C ILE A 120 11.77 28.55 11.79
N LEU A 121 11.42 28.59 10.50
CA LEU A 121 11.28 29.83 9.74
C LEU A 121 10.19 30.75 10.29
N HIS A 122 9.08 30.18 10.75
CA HIS A 122 7.98 30.95 11.35
C HIS A 122 8.44 31.66 12.64
N ILE A 123 9.09 30.94 13.56
CA ILE A 123 9.63 31.50 14.80
C ILE A 123 10.68 32.58 14.51
N TYR A 124 11.58 32.34 13.55
CA TYR A 124 12.59 33.33 13.16
C TYR A 124 11.94 34.62 12.62
N GLY A 125 10.85 34.48 11.87
CA GLY A 125 10.06 35.61 11.38
C GLY A 125 9.41 36.43 12.50
N GLU A 126 8.84 35.75 13.50
CA GLU A 126 8.26 36.43 14.68
C GLU A 126 9.32 37.15 15.51
N LEU A 127 10.48 36.53 15.73
CA LEU A 127 11.60 37.15 16.43
C LEU A 127 12.05 38.44 15.72
N LYS A 128 12.25 38.36 14.40
CA LYS A 128 12.65 39.53 13.60
C LYS A 128 11.63 40.66 13.65
N PHE A 129 10.33 40.32 13.65
CA PHE A 129 9.26 41.31 13.78
C PHE A 129 9.30 42.00 15.15
N LEU A 130 9.54 41.23 16.22
CA LEU A 130 9.71 41.78 17.57
C LEU A 130 10.94 42.69 17.67
N GLU A 131 12.07 42.32 17.08
CA GLU A 131 13.29 43.15 17.05
C GLU A 131 13.09 44.47 16.29
N GLU A 132 12.35 44.42 15.18
CA GLU A 132 12.02 45.61 14.40
C GLU A 132 11.07 46.55 15.17
N ASP A 133 10.04 46.01 15.84
CA ASP A 133 9.16 46.77 16.73
C ASP A 133 9.96 47.42 17.86
N LEU A 134 10.91 46.69 18.46
CA LEU A 134 11.78 47.19 19.53
C LEU A 134 12.67 48.34 19.06
N SER A 135 13.20 48.21 17.85
CA SER A 135 14.05 49.23 17.22
C SER A 135 13.28 50.51 16.88
N ARG A 136 11.98 50.41 16.59
CA ARG A 136 11.10 51.53 16.25
C ARG A 136 10.52 52.24 17.47
N THR A 137 10.18 51.51 18.52
CA THR A 137 9.53 52.06 19.72
C THR A 137 10.50 52.87 20.58
N GLY A 138 11.80 52.55 20.58
CA GLY A 138 12.77 53.23 21.45
C GLY A 138 12.44 53.10 22.95
N ASN A 139 13.28 53.67 23.82
CA ASN A 139 13.13 53.57 25.29
C ASN A 139 11.96 54.41 25.88
N ASP A 140 11.13 55.04 25.04
CA ASP A 140 10.22 56.10 25.48
C ASP A 140 8.84 55.58 25.98
N GLU A 141 8.47 54.32 25.71
CA GLU A 141 7.16 53.75 26.04
C GLU A 141 7.27 52.43 26.87
N PRO A 142 7.36 52.51 28.21
CA PRO A 142 7.55 51.34 29.08
C PRO A 142 6.41 50.30 29.01
N GLY A 143 5.20 50.72 28.60
CA GLY A 143 4.07 49.81 28.38
C GLY A 143 4.26 48.89 27.18
N GLN A 144 4.86 49.39 26.10
CA GLN A 144 5.13 48.63 24.88
C GLN A 144 6.30 47.66 25.09
N LEU A 145 7.34 48.07 25.82
CA LEU A 145 8.46 47.20 26.21
C LEU A 145 7.98 45.97 27.02
N ARG A 146 7.00 46.15 27.93
CA ARG A 146 6.37 45.03 28.67
C ARG A 146 5.54 44.10 27.81
N ALA A 147 4.95 44.60 26.73
CA ALA A 147 4.20 43.78 25.77
C ALA A 147 5.15 42.94 24.89
N ILE A 148 6.27 43.54 24.45
CA ILE A 148 7.31 42.87 23.68
C ILE A 148 7.98 41.78 24.53
N ALA A 149 8.35 42.08 25.79
CA ALA A 149 8.91 41.10 26.73
C ALA A 149 8.02 39.86 26.88
N ARG A 150 6.72 40.05 27.12
CA ARG A 150 5.76 38.94 27.26
C ARG A 150 5.64 38.09 26.00
N ARG A 151 5.67 38.70 24.81
CA ARG A 151 5.65 37.95 23.55
C ARG A 151 6.92 37.12 23.37
N LEU A 152 8.07 37.69 23.75
CA LEU A 152 9.35 37.01 23.67
C LEU A 152 9.41 35.80 24.63
N ASP A 153 8.91 35.95 25.86
CA ASP A 153 8.78 34.84 26.83
C ASP A 153 7.86 33.72 26.29
N MET A 154 6.75 34.07 25.62
CA MET A 154 5.86 33.08 24.99
C MET A 154 6.54 32.33 23.84
N LEU A 155 7.35 33.03 23.04
CA LEU A 155 8.15 32.41 21.98
C LEU A 155 9.20 31.47 22.55
N GLU A 156 9.88 31.86 23.63
CA GLU A 156 10.86 31.01 24.33
C GLU A 156 10.20 29.72 24.85
N GLU A 157 9.01 29.82 25.44
CA GLU A 157 8.27 28.66 25.93
C GLU A 157 7.81 27.74 24.78
N GLN A 158 7.38 28.30 23.64
CA GLN A 158 7.04 27.51 22.45
C GLN A 158 8.26 26.76 21.90
N VAL A 159 9.41 27.42 21.80
CA VAL A 159 10.66 26.82 21.30
C VAL A 159 11.14 25.71 22.24
N ASN A 160 11.04 25.89 23.55
CA ASN A 160 11.43 24.88 24.55
C ASN A 160 10.53 23.62 24.54
N ARG A 161 9.28 23.73 24.08
CA ARG A 161 8.35 22.59 23.96
C ARG A 161 8.47 21.83 22.64
N MET A 162 9.23 22.33 21.65
CA MET A 162 9.39 21.64 20.37
C MET A 162 10.43 20.54 20.46
N GLU A 163 10.01 19.29 20.23
CA GLU A 163 10.93 18.17 20.03
C GLU A 163 11.35 18.11 18.55
N LEU A 164 12.61 18.45 18.28
CA LEU A 164 13.17 18.48 16.93
C LEU A 164 14.16 17.32 16.72
N PRO A 165 14.21 16.73 15.51
CA PRO A 165 15.24 15.74 15.18
C PRO A 165 16.66 16.35 15.28
N ASP A 166 17.63 15.58 15.81
CA ASP A 166 19.00 16.03 16.11
C ASP A 166 19.72 16.78 14.97
N ARG A 167 19.43 16.42 13.71
CA ARG A 167 20.00 17.11 12.52
C ARG A 167 19.67 18.60 12.43
N TYR A 168 18.66 19.08 13.17
CA TYR A 168 18.28 20.50 13.24
C TYR A 168 18.70 21.16 14.56
N ALA A 169 19.39 20.44 15.44
CA ALA A 169 19.79 20.94 16.76
C ALA A 169 20.65 22.21 16.66
N ASP A 170 21.61 22.26 15.73
CA ASP A 170 22.49 23.43 15.53
C ASP A 170 21.71 24.72 15.27
N ARG A 171 20.82 24.72 14.27
CA ARG A 171 19.95 25.88 13.95
C ARG A 171 19.02 26.24 15.11
N TRP A 172 18.54 25.24 15.85
CA TRP A 172 17.69 25.45 17.01
C TRP A 172 18.46 26.11 18.17
N TYR A 173 19.70 25.70 18.42
CA TYR A 173 20.56 26.31 19.44
C TYR A 173 20.86 27.78 19.10
N THR A 174 21.21 28.10 17.85
CA THR A 174 21.44 29.49 17.42
C THR A 174 20.20 30.36 17.60
N LEU A 175 19.02 29.84 17.25
CA LEU A 175 17.76 30.56 17.47
C LEU A 175 17.51 30.82 18.96
N ARG A 176 17.75 29.83 19.81
CA ARG A 176 17.59 29.99 21.26
C ARG A 176 18.56 31.01 21.84
N GLU A 177 19.81 31.03 21.35
CA GLU A 177 20.82 32.01 21.73
C GLU A 177 20.37 33.44 21.38
N HIS A 178 19.92 33.69 20.15
CA HIS A 178 19.39 35.00 19.76
C HIS A 178 18.15 35.42 20.58
N LEU A 179 17.27 34.47 20.91
CA LEU A 179 16.11 34.74 21.76
C LEU A 179 16.53 35.16 23.17
N GLN A 180 17.54 34.51 23.73
CA GLN A 180 18.11 34.87 25.04
C GLN A 180 18.77 36.26 25.02
N GLU A 181 19.55 36.56 23.98
CA GLU A 181 20.16 37.89 23.79
C GLU A 181 19.10 38.99 23.69
N ALA A 182 18.04 38.78 22.90
CA ALA A 182 16.94 39.73 22.77
C ALA A 182 16.21 39.93 24.11
N SER A 183 15.91 38.84 24.84
CA SER A 183 15.29 38.91 26.17
C SER A 183 16.13 39.69 27.17
N GLN A 184 17.45 39.52 27.12
CA GLN A 184 18.38 40.22 28.00
C GLN A 184 18.46 41.72 27.66
N ARG A 185 18.44 42.09 26.37
CA ARG A 185 18.37 43.49 25.94
C ARG A 185 17.10 44.18 26.43
N VAL A 186 15.94 43.52 26.30
CA VAL A 186 14.66 44.09 26.78
C VAL A 186 14.66 44.29 28.29
N ARG A 187 15.15 43.31 29.05
CA ARG A 187 15.30 43.44 30.51
C ARG A 187 16.25 44.56 30.90
N SER A 188 17.36 44.75 30.18
CA SER A 188 18.29 45.84 30.43
C SER A 188 17.76 47.23 30.06
N ALA A 189 16.76 47.29 29.18
CA ALA A 189 16.12 48.54 28.73
C ALA A 189 14.91 48.93 29.58
N MET A 190 14.40 48.04 30.45
CA MET A 190 13.36 48.36 31.42
C MET A 190 13.97 49.09 32.63
N PRO A 191 13.47 50.29 33.00
CA PRO A 191 13.74 50.85 34.31
C PRO A 191 12.93 50.10 35.40
N ASP A 192 13.51 50.01 36.60
CA ASP A 192 12.90 49.43 37.82
C ASP A 192 11.49 49.98 38.13
#